data_AF-A0A2E9PPJ6-F1
#
_entry.id   AF-A0A2E9PPJ6-F1
#
_cell.length_a   1.000
_cell.length_b   1.000
_cell.length_c   1.000
_cell.angle_alpha   90.00
_cell.angle_beta   90.00
_cell.angle_gamma   90.00
#
_symmetry.space_group_name_H-M   'P 1'
#
loop_
_entity.id
_entity.type
_entity.pdbx_description
1 polymer ?
#
loop_
_entity_poly.entity_id
_entity_poly.type
_entity_poly.pdbx_seq_one_letter_code
_entity_poly.pdbx_strand_id
1 'polypeptide(L)' 'MIKKMRQFFSDVQFEMGKVSWPTWDELKGSTYVVISVSLLIGVFLFFIDIILSRIMNVIL' A
#
# COMPACT_ATOMS: atom_id res chain seq x y z
N MET A 1 18.12 -32.54 -10.66
CA MET A 1 17.76 -31.10 -10.57
C MET A 1 16.44 -30.88 -9.83
N ILE A 2 15.37 -31.60 -10.17
CA ILE A 2 14.04 -31.50 -9.52
C ILE A 2 14.09 -31.69 -7.98
N LYS A 3 14.91 -32.62 -7.48
CA LYS A 3 15.08 -32.87 -6.03
C LYS A 3 15.71 -31.69 -5.28
N LYS A 4 16.66 -30.97 -5.88
CA LYS A 4 17.28 -29.76 -5.31
C LYS A 4 16.29 -28.60 -5.25
N MET A 5 15.45 -28.47 -6.28
CA MET A 5 14.41 -27.43 -6.33
C MET A 5 13.35 -27.65 -5.24
N ARG A 6 12.91 -28.91 -5.05
CA ARG A 6 11.96 -29.26 -3.98
C ARG A 6 12.53 -29.01 -2.58
N GLN A 7 13.82 -29.30 -2.40
CA GLN A 7 14.55 -28.98 -1.16
C GLN A 7 14.59 -27.46 -0.92
N PHE A 8 14.92 -26.67 -1.95
CA PHE A 8 14.94 -25.21 -1.87
C PHE A 8 13.59 -24.61 -1.42
N PHE A 9 12.47 -25.08 -1.97
CA PHE A 9 11.14 -24.62 -1.53
C PHE A 9 10.84 -25.02 -0.08
N SER A 10 11.26 -26.21 0.34
CA SER A 10 11.14 -26.67 1.73
C SER A 10 11.94 -25.78 2.69
N ASP A 11 13.16 -25.42 2.30
CA ASP A 11 14.06 -24.59 3.12
C ASP A 11 13.54 -23.13 3.19
N VAL A 12 13.01 -22.60 2.07
CA VAL A 12 12.36 -21.26 2.04
C VAL A 12 11.12 -21.22 2.92
N GLN A 13 10.28 -22.26 2.88
CA GLN A 13 9.10 -22.36 3.74
C GLN A 13 9.50 -22.44 5.22
N PHE A 14 10.59 -23.13 5.54
CA PHE A 14 11.12 -23.20 6.90
C PHE A 14 11.63 -21.84 7.41
N GLU A 15 12.38 -21.10 6.59
CA GLU A 15 12.86 -19.75 6.93
C GLU A 15 11.69 -18.74 7.02
N MET A 16 10.70 -18.84 6.14
CA MET A 16 9.47 -18.03 6.20
C MET A 16 8.67 -18.24 7.49
N GLY A 17 8.78 -19.42 8.12
CA GLY A 17 8.18 -19.70 9.42
C GLY A 17 8.90 -19.04 10.60
N LYS A 18 10.17 -18.63 10.43
CA LYS A 18 10.93 -17.86 11.43
C LYS A 18 10.66 -16.36 11.35
N VAL A 19 10.00 -15.91 10.28
CA VAL A 19 9.62 -14.51 10.11
C VAL A 19 8.43 -14.20 11.01
N SER A 20 8.55 -13.15 11.82
CA SER A 20 7.45 -12.61 12.62
C SER A 20 6.52 -11.82 11.71
N TRP A 21 5.52 -12.48 11.13
CA TRP A 21 4.47 -11.82 10.38
C TRP A 21 3.57 -11.01 11.31
N PRO A 22 3.17 -9.79 10.92
CA PRO A 22 2.25 -8.98 11.70
C PRO A 22 0.92 -9.70 11.87
N THR A 23 0.26 -9.44 12.99
CA THR A 23 -1.06 -10.01 13.25
C THR A 23 -2.12 -9.39 12.34
N TRP A 24 -3.23 -10.08 12.12
CA TRP A 24 -4.33 -9.59 11.28
C TRP A 24 -4.85 -8.22 11.72
N ASP A 25 -4.79 -7.91 13.02
CA ASP A 25 -5.25 -6.64 13.57
C ASP A 25 -4.27 -5.50 13.30
N GLU A 26 -2.96 -5.74 13.38
CA GLU A 26 -1.92 -4.77 12.98
C GLU A 26 -1.96 -4.48 11.48
N LEU A 27 -2.24 -5.50 10.66
CA LEU A 27 -2.36 -5.37 9.21
C LEU A 27 -3.56 -4.48 8.82
N LYS A 28 -4.70 -4.69 9.49
CA LYS A 28 -5.91 -3.87 9.31
C LYS A 28 -5.69 -2.43 9.80
N GLY A 29 -5.05 -2.26 10.95
CA GLY A 29 -4.70 -0.93 11.48
C GLY A 29 -3.86 -0.14 10.49
N SER A 30 -2.80 -0.76 9.95
CA SER A 30 -1.92 -0.14 8.95
C SER A 30 -2.68 0.20 7.66
N THR A 31 -3.55 -0.69 7.19
CA THR A 31 -4.35 -0.47 5.97
C THR A 31 -5.36 0.67 6.16
N TYR A 32 -6.01 0.75 7.32
CA TYR A 32 -6.98 1.79 7.63
C TYR A 32 -6.33 3.19 7.66
N VAL A 33 -5.12 3.29 8.22
CA VAL A 33 -4.34 4.53 8.19
C VAL A 33 -4.03 4.95 6.76
N VAL A 34 -3.56 4.03 5.92
CA VAL A 34 -3.25 4.32 4.51
C VAL A 34 -4.50 4.79 3.76
N ILE A 35 -5.63 4.10 3.90
CA ILE A 35 -6.89 4.51 3.27
C ILE A 35 -7.30 5.92 3.71
N SER A 36 -7.21 6.21 5.01
CA SER A 36 -7.59 7.51 5.56
C SER A 36 -6.71 8.64 5.00
N VAL A 37 -5.39 8.43 4.95
CA VAL A 37 -4.45 9.42 4.43
C VAL A 37 -4.61 9.61 2.92
N SER A 38 -4.76 8.52 2.15
CA SER A 38 -5.00 8.59 0.71
C SER A 38 -6.30 9.33 0.38
N LEU A 39 -7.36 9.11 1.15
CA LEU A 39 -8.63 9.82 0.98
C LEU A 39 -8.46 11.31 1.26
N LEU A 40 -7.78 11.67 2.35
CA LEU A 40 -7.54 13.07 2.72
C LEU A 40 -6.73 13.80 1.63
N ILE A 41 -5.66 13.18 1.13
CA ILE A 41 -4.85 13.74 0.03
C ILE A 41 -5.68 13.87 -1.24
N GLY A 42 -6.48 12.85 -1.59
CA GLY A 42 -7.35 12.90 -2.76
C GLY A 42 -8.34 14.06 -2.72
N VAL A 43 -8.98 14.28 -1.56
CA VAL A 43 -9.88 15.42 -1.35
C VAL A 43 -9.13 16.75 -1.47
N PHE A 44 -7.95 16.86 -0.87
CA PHE A 44 -7.13 18.06 -0.94
C PHE A 44 -6.74 18.43 -2.38
N LEU A 45 -6.26 17.45 -3.16
CA LEU A 45 -5.93 17.64 -4.57
C LEU A 45 -7.16 18.05 -5.39
N PHE A 46 -8.31 17.42 -5.15
CA PHE A 46 -9.56 17.78 -5.80
C PHE A 46 -9.93 19.26 -5.59
N PHE A 47 -9.76 19.80 -4.38
CA PHE A 47 -9.99 21.22 -4.12
C PHE A 47 -8.98 22.11 -4.88
N ILE A 48 -7.71 21.75 -4.88
CA ILE A 48 -6.67 22.48 -5.60
C ILE A 48 -6.97 22.52 -7.10
N ASP A 49 -7.36 21.40 -7.68
CA ASP A 49 -7.66 21.28 -9.11
C ASP A 49 -8.85 22.18 -9.49
N ILE A 50 -9.89 22.27 -8.65
CA ILE A 50 -11.02 23.18 -8.87
C ILE A 50 -10.56 24.65 -8.83
N ILE A 51 -9.76 25.01 -7.83
CA ILE A 51 -9.28 26.39 -7.66
C ILE A 51 -8.41 26.78 -8.85
N LEU A 52 -7.44 25.95 -9.22
CA LEU A 52 -6.57 26.16 -10.38
C LEU A 52 -7.38 26.23 -11.67
N SER A 53 -8.34 25.33 -11.87
CA SER A 53 -9.19 25.34 -13.08
C SER A 53 -10.04 26.61 -13.18
N ARG A 54 -10.55 27.13 -12.05
CA ARG A 54 -11.28 28.40 -12.03
C ARG A 54 -10.37 29.58 -12.35
N ILE A 55 -9.17 29.62 -11.76
CA ILE A 55 -8.19 30.67 -12.04
C ILE A 55 -7.79 30.65 -13.52
N MET A 56 -7.52 29.47 -14.07
CA MET A 56 -7.18 29.30 -15.49
C MET A 56 -8.30 29.78 -16.41
N ASN A 57 -9.57 29.46 -16.12
CA ASN A 57 -10.73 29.95 -16.88
C ASN A 57 -10.96 31.47 -16.79
N VAL A 58 -10.41 32.15 -15.77
CA VAL A 58 -10.51 33.61 -15.65
C VAL A 58 -9.36 34.30 -16.39
N ILE A 59 -8.21 33.64 -16.50
CA ILE A 59 -7.00 34.18 -17.13
C ILE A 59 -7.02 33.99 -18.66
N LEU A 60 -7.52 32.86 -19.16
CA LEU A 60 -7.71 32.54 -20.59
C LEU A 60 -9.04 33.07 -21.10
#